data_AF-A0A093JGV4-F1
#
_entry.id   AF-A0A093JGV4-F1
#
_cell.length_a   1.000
_cell.length_b   1.000
_cell.length_c   1.000
_cell.angle_alpha   90.00
_cell.angle_beta   90.00
_cell.angle_gamma   90.00
#
_symmetry.space_group_name_H-M   'P 1'
#
loop_
_entity.id
_entity.type
_entity.pdbx_description
1 polymer ?
#
loop_
_entity_poly.entity_id
_entity_poly.type
_entity_poly.pdbx_seq_one_letter_code
_entity_poly.pdbx_strand_id
1 'polypeptide(L)'
;PNATLVNGARWPVFTSTKQKYFTLNTEASEIRTKLRAQQCRFWNIFFPKVLEMTGSVDEAEREWKAGFHRWNNYMSDWKNQFNDYTSKKERCAGL
;
A
#
# COMPACT_ATOMS: atom_id res chain seq x y z
N PRO A 1 25.73 27.74 -13.58
CA PRO A 1 24.98 28.89 -14.13
C PRO A 1 25.51 30.27 -13.72
N ASN A 2 26.32 30.40 -12.67
CA ASN A 2 26.79 31.71 -12.22
C ASN A 2 27.90 32.26 -13.14
N ALA A 3 27.61 33.33 -13.88
CA ALA A 3 28.63 34.28 -14.33
C ALA A 3 28.89 35.30 -13.22
N THR A 4 29.95 36.11 -13.34
CA THR A 4 30.33 37.18 -12.40
C THR A 4 29.22 38.24 -12.30
N LEU A 5 28.22 37.97 -11.48
CA LEU A 5 27.09 38.87 -11.22
C LEU A 5 27.56 39.96 -10.24
N VAL A 6 27.78 41.17 -10.76
CA VAL A 6 28.24 42.33 -9.99
C VAL A 6 27.19 42.79 -8.98
N ASN A 7 25.89 42.51 -9.21
CA ASN A 7 24.77 42.96 -8.37
C ASN A 7 23.64 41.93 -8.20
N GLY A 8 23.84 40.66 -8.61
CA GLY A 8 22.80 39.62 -8.60
C GLY A 8 23.04 38.54 -7.54
N ALA A 9 21.98 38.03 -6.93
CA ALA A 9 22.07 36.90 -5.99
C ALA A 9 22.63 35.66 -6.70
N ARG A 10 23.74 35.13 -6.16
CA ARG A 10 24.41 33.95 -6.72
C ARG A 10 23.54 32.70 -6.58
N TRP A 11 23.40 31.94 -7.67
CA TRP A 11 22.70 30.65 -7.64
C TRP A 11 23.39 29.68 -6.66
N PRO A 12 22.70 29.18 -5.63
CA PRO A 12 23.31 28.34 -4.62
C PRO A 12 23.59 26.94 -5.17
N VAL A 13 24.72 26.36 -4.78
CA VAL A 13 24.97 24.93 -5.01
C VAL A 13 24.04 24.11 -4.13
N PHE A 14 23.33 23.15 -4.73
CA PHE A 14 22.52 22.21 -3.98
C PHE A 14 23.43 21.24 -3.21
N THR A 15 23.19 21.08 -1.91
CA THR A 15 23.86 20.07 -1.07
C THR A 15 22.81 19.25 -0.34
N SER A 16 23.10 17.99 -0.03
CA SER A 16 22.18 17.11 0.72
C SER A 16 21.77 17.68 2.08
N THR A 17 22.66 18.45 2.71
CA THR A 17 22.44 19.10 4.02
C THR A 17 21.59 20.36 3.92
N LYS A 18 21.89 21.26 2.98
CA LYS A 18 21.25 22.59 2.90
C LYS A 18 20.05 22.60 1.95
N GLN A 19 20.06 21.76 0.92
CA GLN A 19 18.99 21.57 -0.06
C GLN A 19 18.42 22.88 -0.59
N LYS A 20 19.30 23.86 -0.83
CA LYS A 20 18.93 25.19 -1.31
C LYS A 20 18.56 25.13 -2.78
N TYR A 21 17.53 25.87 -3.15
CA TYR A 21 17.13 26.09 -4.53
C TYR A 21 16.81 27.56 -4.74
N PHE A 22 16.86 27.98 -6.01
CA PHE A 22 16.58 29.33 -6.44
C PHE A 22 15.21 29.38 -7.10
N THR A 23 14.39 30.39 -6.77
CA THR A 23 13.12 30.61 -7.47
C THR A 23 13.35 31.44 -8.73
N LEU A 24 12.77 30.98 -9.84
CA LEU A 24 12.83 31.69 -11.13
C LEU A 24 11.46 32.33 -11.38
N ASN A 25 11.39 33.65 -11.23
CA ASN A 25 10.22 34.47 -11.53
C ASN A 25 10.66 35.89 -11.93
N THR A 26 9.70 36.77 -12.22
CA THR A 26 9.93 38.19 -12.53
C THR A 26 10.11 39.07 -11.30
N GLU A 27 10.00 38.49 -10.10
CA GLU A 27 10.11 39.20 -8.82
C GLU A 27 11.56 39.18 -8.30
N ALA A 28 11.78 39.74 -7.11
CA ALA A 28 13.06 39.63 -6.44
C ALA A 28 13.43 38.17 -6.22
N SER A 29 14.66 37.83 -6.59
CA SER A 29 15.16 36.46 -6.49
C SER A 29 15.17 35.95 -5.05
N GLU A 30 14.61 34.76 -4.83
CA GLU A 30 14.54 34.15 -3.50
C GLU A 30 15.27 32.80 -3.48
N ILE A 31 16.08 32.59 -2.44
CA ILE A 31 16.69 31.29 -2.15
C ILE A 31 15.86 30.60 -1.09
N ARG A 32 15.22 29.50 -1.47
CA ARG A 32 14.43 28.65 -0.57
C ARG A 32 15.14 27.32 -0.33
N THR A 33 14.57 26.48 0.54
CA THR A 33 15.12 25.16 0.86
C THR A 33 14.05 24.08 0.77
N LYS A 34 14.47 22.84 0.52
CA LYS A 34 13.62 21.64 0.65
C LYS A 34 12.34 21.73 -0.19
N LEU A 35 12.50 21.99 -1.50
CA LEU A 35 11.41 22.16 -2.45
C LEU A 35 10.39 21.01 -2.33
N ARG A 36 9.16 21.33 -1.95
CA ARG A 36 8.04 20.38 -1.80
C ARG A 36 8.38 19.13 -0.96
N ALA A 37 9.28 19.25 0.01
CA ALA A 37 9.81 18.09 0.73
C ALA A 37 8.72 17.27 1.44
N GLN A 38 7.64 17.89 1.91
CA GLN A 38 6.50 17.16 2.47
C GLN A 38 5.81 16.27 1.42
N GLN A 39 5.48 16.83 0.25
CA GLN A 39 4.85 16.07 -0.83
C GLN A 39 5.80 15.00 -1.38
N CYS A 40 7.08 15.32 -1.56
CA CYS A 40 8.06 14.34 -2.00
C CYS A 40 8.24 13.21 -0.97
N ARG A 41 8.24 13.52 0.33
CA ARG A 41 8.28 12.49 1.38
C ARG A 41 7.04 11.61 1.35
N PHE A 42 5.87 12.21 1.13
CA PHE A 42 4.64 11.46 0.95
C PHE A 42 4.75 10.50 -0.24
N TRP A 43 5.05 11.00 -1.43
CA TRP A 43 5.06 10.20 -2.66
C TRP A 43 6.20 9.19 -2.74
N ASN A 44 7.39 9.54 -2.25
CA ASN A 44 8.58 8.69 -2.40
C ASN A 44 8.77 7.70 -1.24
N ILE A 45 8.15 7.94 -0.08
CA ILE A 45 8.39 7.11 1.12
C ILE A 45 7.08 6.58 1.70
N PHE A 46 6.10 7.44 1.97
CA PHE A 46 4.88 7.02 2.65
C PHE A 46 3.97 6.21 1.74
N PHE A 47 3.65 6.73 0.56
CA PHE A 47 2.71 6.13 -0.37
C PHE A 47 3.12 4.71 -0.84
N PRO A 48 4.40 4.44 -1.19
CA PRO A 48 4.82 3.08 -1.54
C PRO A 48 4.61 2.06 -0.41
N LYS A 49 4.84 2.47 0.84
CA LYS A 49 4.60 1.61 2.01
C LYS A 49 3.12 1.32 2.21
N VAL A 50 2.25 2.30 1.96
CA VAL A 50 0.80 2.09 2.00
C VAL A 50 0.40 1.06 0.94
N LEU A 51 0.89 1.20 -0.30
CA LEU A 51 0.59 0.26 -1.38
C LEU A 51 1.04 -1.18 -1.06
N GLU A 52 2.22 -1.33 -0.46
CA GLU A 52 2.74 -2.63 -0.01
C GLU A 52 1.81 -3.27 1.05
N MET A 53 1.37 -2.49 2.04
CA MET A 53 0.45 -2.98 3.08
C MET A 53 -0.96 -3.26 2.55
N THR A 54 -1.46 -2.47 1.60
CA THR A 54 -2.80 -2.71 1.04
C THR A 54 -2.80 -3.88 0.05
N GLY A 55 -1.70 -4.12 -0.65
CA GLY A 55 -1.56 -5.28 -1.53
C GLY A 55 -1.68 -6.61 -0.79
N SER A 56 -1.18 -6.68 0.45
CA SER A 56 -1.31 -7.89 1.29
C SER A 56 -2.73 -8.10 1.83
N VAL A 57 -3.51 -7.03 2.01
CA VAL A 57 -4.93 -7.14 2.41
C VAL A 57 -5.75 -7.80 1.29
N ASP A 58 -5.53 -7.42 0.04
CA ASP A 58 -6.23 -8.01 -1.11
C ASP A 58 -5.92 -9.52 -1.27
N GLU A 59 -4.67 -9.91 -1.02
CA GLU A 59 -4.25 -11.31 -1.03
C GLU A 59 -4.86 -12.10 0.12
N ALA A 60 -4.77 -11.59 1.35
CA ALA A 60 -5.35 -12.22 2.53
C ALA A 60 -6.87 -12.39 2.41
N GLU A 61 -7.58 -11.39 1.88
CA GLU A 61 -9.02 -11.48 1.61
C GLU A 61 -9.33 -12.57 0.58
N ARG A 62 -8.54 -12.66 -0.49
CA ARG A 62 -8.71 -13.68 -1.54
C ARG A 62 -8.49 -15.09 -0.99
N GLU A 63 -7.44 -15.28 -0.21
CA GLU A 63 -7.14 -16.57 0.43
C GLU A 63 -8.23 -16.97 1.42
N TRP A 64 -8.70 -16.03 2.24
CA TRP A 64 -9.79 -16.25 3.17
C TRP A 64 -11.07 -16.67 2.44
N LYS A 65 -11.47 -15.96 1.37
CA LYS A 65 -12.64 -16.33 0.55
C LYS A 65 -12.51 -17.74 -0.02
N ALA A 66 -11.34 -18.08 -0.58
CA ALA A 66 -11.09 -19.40 -1.12
C ALA A 66 -11.12 -20.50 -0.05
N GLY A 67 -10.56 -20.24 1.14
CA GLY A 67 -10.62 -21.13 2.29
C GLY A 67 -12.04 -21.34 2.79
N PHE A 68 -12.80 -20.26 2.94
CA PHE A 68 -14.19 -20.29 3.39
C PHE A 68 -15.08 -21.07 2.41
N HIS A 69 -14.94 -20.86 1.10
CA HIS A 69 -15.67 -21.66 0.10
C HIS A 69 -15.35 -23.15 0.18
N ARG A 70 -14.07 -23.52 0.34
CA ARG A 70 -13.66 -24.92 0.55
C ARG A 70 -14.28 -25.53 1.79
N TRP A 71 -14.20 -24.81 2.92
CA TRP A 71 -14.77 -25.26 4.18
C TRP A 71 -16.29 -25.47 4.08
N ASN A 72 -17.02 -24.53 3.46
CA ASN A 72 -18.46 -24.67 3.26
C ASN A 72 -18.82 -25.91 2.44
N ASN A 73 -18.10 -26.17 1.34
CA ASN A 73 -18.31 -27.36 0.52
C ASN A 73 -18.07 -28.64 1.33
N TYR A 74 -16.93 -28.70 2.04
CA TYR A 74 -16.61 -29.82 2.92
C TYR A 74 -17.69 -30.06 3.98
N MET A 75 -18.18 -29.00 4.64
CA MET A 75 -19.23 -29.13 5.65
C MET A 75 -20.57 -29.60 5.08
N SER A 76 -20.88 -29.22 3.84
CA SER A 76 -22.05 -29.71 3.11
C SER A 76 -21.95 -31.21 2.83
N ASP A 77 -20.80 -31.65 2.31
CA ASP A 77 -20.53 -33.07 2.05
C ASP A 77 -20.56 -33.89 3.34
N TRP A 78 -19.92 -33.39 4.39
CA TRP A 78 -19.94 -34.02 5.71
C TRP A 78 -21.37 -34.17 6.25
N LYS A 79 -22.19 -33.12 6.14
CA LYS A 79 -23.59 -33.16 6.57
C LYS A 79 -24.38 -34.22 5.81
N ASN A 80 -24.17 -34.34 4.49
CA ASN A 80 -24.82 -35.36 3.67
C ASN A 80 -24.41 -36.78 4.10
N GLN A 81 -23.11 -37.01 4.33
CA GLN A 81 -22.61 -38.31 4.80
C GLN A 81 -23.15 -38.67 6.19
N PHE A 82 -23.19 -37.71 7.10
CA PHE A 82 -23.72 -37.91 8.46
C PHE A 82 -25.21 -38.28 8.44
N ASN A 83 -26.00 -37.60 7.60
CA ASN A 83 -27.42 -37.89 7.43
C ASN A 83 -27.64 -39.30 6.85
N ASP A 84 -26.88 -39.69 5.83
CA ASP A 84 -26.94 -41.04 5.25
C ASP A 84 -26.63 -42.12 6.29
N TYR A 85 -25.55 -41.95 7.05
CA TYR A 85 -25.17 -42.86 8.14
C TYR A 85 -26.29 -42.99 9.19
N THR A 86 -26.86 -41.87 9.63
CA THR A 86 -27.92 -41.86 10.65
C THR A 86 -29.17 -42.59 10.14
N SER A 87 -29.58 -42.32 8.90
CA SER A 87 -30.75 -42.97 8.28
C SER A 87 -30.59 -44.49 8.17
N LYS A 88 -29.38 -44.97 7.86
CA LYS A 88 -29.06 -46.41 7.79
C LYS A 88 -29.04 -47.04 9.18
N LYS A 89 -28.50 -46.34 10.18
CA LYS A 89 -28.49 -46.81 11.57
C LYS A 89 -29.91 -46.99 12.12
N GLU A 90 -30.81 -46.05 11.88
CA GLU A 90 -32.21 -46.15 12.31
C GLU A 90 -32.92 -47.36 11.68
N ARG A 91 -32.66 -47.63 10.40
CA ARG A 91 -33.21 -48.83 9.72
C ARG A 91 -32.72 -50.15 10.34
N CYS A 92 -31.49 -50.20 10.83
CA CYS A 92 -30.95 -51.39 11.49
C CYS A 92 -31.40 -51.55 12.95
N ALA A 93 -31.88 -50.48 13.61
CA ALA A 93 -32.33 -50.52 15.00
C ALA A 93 -33.80 -50.97 15.16
N GLY A 94 -34.53 -51.12 14.05
CA GLY A 94 -35.93 -51.59 14.01
C GLY A 94 -36.11 -53.08 13.70
N LEU A 95 -35.03 -53.86 13.67
CA LEU A 95 -35.01 -55.34 13.63
C LEU A 95 -34.74 -55.88 15.03
#